data_AF-A0A388JVZ7-F1
#
_entry.id   AF-A0A388JVZ7-F1
#
_cell.length_a   1.000
_cell.length_b   1.000
_cell.length_c   1.000
_cell.angle_alpha   90.00
_cell.angle_beta   90.00
_cell.angle_gamma   90.00
#
_symmetry.space_group_name_H-M   'P 1'
#
loop_
_entity.id
_entity.type
_entity.pdbx_description
1 polymer ?
#
loop_
_entity_poly.entity_id
_entity_poly.type
_entity_poly.pdbx_seq_one_letter_code
_entity_poly.pdbx_strand_id
1 'polypeptide(L)'
;MVVGYGGRVWVMEEEERLGVVGYGGRVWVMEGEEGLEVVGYGGRVWAMEEEEGLEVVGYGGRVWVMEEEEGLEVVGYGGRVWVMEEEEGLEVVGYGGRVWVMEEDAALEVVGYGGRVWVMEEEEGLEVFGYGGRVWVKEEEEGLRVVGYGGWVWVMEEEEGLEVVGYGGRVWVKEE
;
A
#
# COMPACT_ATOMS: atom_id res chain seq x y z
N MET A 1 -18.92 -14.31 1.23
CA MET A 1 -19.15 -12.95 1.78
C MET A 1 -19.46 -12.98 3.27
N VAL A 2 -18.67 -12.29 4.10
CA VAL A 2 -18.82 -12.14 5.56
C VAL A 2 -19.01 -10.66 5.93
N VAL A 3 -19.94 -10.35 6.84
CA VAL A 3 -20.19 -8.96 7.27
C VAL A 3 -20.21 -8.85 8.80
N GLY A 4 -19.43 -7.93 9.37
CA GLY A 4 -19.36 -7.69 10.82
C GLY A 4 -19.55 -6.24 11.25
N TYR A 5 -20.14 -6.03 12.43
CA TYR A 5 -20.41 -4.71 13.00
C TYR A 5 -19.87 -4.59 14.44
N GLY A 6 -19.00 -3.61 14.69
CA GLY A 6 -18.55 -3.17 16.02
C GLY A 6 -17.76 -4.20 16.84
N GLY A 7 -17.40 -5.33 16.25
CA GLY A 7 -16.90 -6.53 16.94
C GLY A 7 -15.53 -7.01 16.49
N ARG A 8 -15.23 -8.28 16.78
CA ARG A 8 -14.08 -9.00 16.20
C ARG A 8 -14.61 -9.95 15.14
N VAL A 9 -14.11 -9.84 13.92
CA VAL A 9 -14.34 -10.78 12.83
C VAL A 9 -13.03 -11.51 12.57
N TRP A 10 -13.11 -12.82 12.48
CA TRP A 10 -12.03 -13.71 12.08
C TRP A 10 -12.58 -14.57 10.96
N VAL A 11 -11.92 -14.54 9.81
CA VAL A 11 -12.25 -15.38 8.65
C VAL A 11 -10.95 -16.05 8.20
N MET A 12 -11.07 -17.34 7.91
CA MET A 12 -10.03 -18.16 7.28
C MET A 12 -10.76 -18.94 6.20
N GLU A 13 -10.26 -18.87 4.99
CA GLU A 13 -10.84 -19.43 3.77
C GLU A 13 -9.65 -19.97 2.95
N GLU A 14 -9.84 -21.08 2.25
CA GLU A 14 -8.75 -21.85 1.62
C GLU A 14 -9.11 -22.33 0.20
N GLU A 15 -10.33 -22.15 -0.32
CA GLU A 15 -10.73 -22.73 -1.62
C GLU A 15 -11.64 -21.82 -2.48
N GLU A 16 -12.19 -20.71 -1.95
CA GLU A 16 -13.21 -19.92 -2.66
C GLU A 16 -13.12 -18.41 -2.38
N ARG A 17 -13.03 -17.61 -3.45
CA ARG A 17 -13.07 -16.13 -3.40
C ARG A 17 -13.85 -15.52 -2.23
N LEU A 18 -13.14 -14.84 -1.34
CA LEU A 18 -13.68 -14.35 -0.09
C LEU A 18 -13.89 -12.82 -0.10
N GLY A 19 -15.14 -12.40 0.13
CA GLY A 19 -15.45 -11.00 0.43
C GLY A 19 -15.71 -10.76 1.93
N VAL A 20 -15.00 -9.85 2.59
CA VAL A 20 -15.21 -9.49 4.01
C VAL A 20 -15.47 -8.00 4.18
N VAL A 21 -16.59 -7.64 4.81
CA VAL A 21 -16.94 -6.25 5.11
C VAL A 21 -17.06 -6.02 6.62
N GLY A 22 -16.26 -5.12 7.17
CA GLY A 22 -16.26 -4.77 8.60
C GLY A 22 -16.63 -3.32 8.87
N TYR A 23 -17.59 -3.06 9.76
CA TYR A 23 -17.96 -1.72 10.20
C TYR A 23 -17.58 -1.49 11.66
N GLY A 24 -16.43 -0.87 11.90
CA GLY A 24 -15.90 -0.62 13.23
C GLY A 24 -15.48 -1.91 13.94
N GLY A 25 -14.32 -1.88 14.60
CA GLY A 25 -13.83 -3.02 15.37
C GLY A 25 -12.52 -3.58 14.84
N ARG A 26 -12.36 -4.90 14.86
CA ARG A 26 -11.16 -5.60 14.39
C ARG A 26 -11.56 -6.70 13.42
N VAL A 27 -11.03 -6.66 12.21
CA VAL A 27 -11.19 -7.69 11.18
C VAL A 27 -9.85 -8.35 10.95
N TRP A 28 -9.83 -9.68 10.97
CA TRP A 28 -8.68 -10.52 10.62
C TRP A 28 -9.16 -11.48 9.54
N VAL A 29 -8.48 -11.47 8.40
CA VAL A 29 -8.76 -12.35 7.26
C VAL A 29 -7.46 -12.99 6.81
N MET A 30 -7.53 -14.26 6.46
CA MET A 30 -6.49 -15.08 5.85
C MET A 30 -7.17 -15.89 4.75
N GLU A 31 -6.63 -15.83 3.55
CA GLU A 31 -7.09 -16.53 2.34
C GLU A 31 -5.85 -17.08 1.62
N GLY A 32 -6.01 -18.06 0.72
CA GLY A 32 -4.83 -18.67 0.10
C GLY A 32 -5.08 -19.56 -1.11
N GLU A 33 -6.14 -19.35 -1.91
CA GLU A 33 -6.23 -20.00 -3.23
C GLU A 33 -6.86 -19.15 -4.37
N GLU A 34 -7.93 -18.36 -4.18
CA GLU A 34 -8.68 -17.79 -5.35
C GLU A 34 -8.93 -16.26 -5.32
N GLY A 35 -8.55 -15.59 -4.22
CA GLY A 35 -8.50 -14.14 -4.11
C GLY A 35 -9.45 -13.52 -3.08
N LEU A 36 -9.00 -12.40 -2.50
CA LEU A 36 -9.56 -11.83 -1.28
C LEU A 36 -9.95 -10.34 -1.45
N GLU A 37 -11.22 -10.01 -1.15
CA GLU A 37 -11.71 -8.63 -1.07
C GLU A 37 -12.05 -8.25 0.38
N VAL A 38 -11.33 -7.29 0.96
CA VAL A 38 -11.58 -6.80 2.33
C VAL A 38 -11.92 -5.33 2.37
N VAL A 39 -13.14 -5.02 2.82
CA VAL A 39 -13.60 -3.64 3.01
C VAL A 39 -13.80 -3.31 4.49
N GLY A 40 -13.02 -2.36 5.01
CA GLY A 40 -13.06 -1.93 6.40
C GLY A 40 -13.51 -0.49 6.59
N TYR A 41 -14.61 -0.25 7.32
CA TYR A 41 -15.08 1.07 7.71
C TYR A 41 -14.73 1.37 9.17
N GLY A 42 -13.57 1.99 9.38
CA GLY A 42 -13.06 2.33 10.70
C GLY A 42 -12.66 1.12 11.55
N GLY A 43 -11.72 1.31 12.47
CA GLY A 43 -11.20 0.23 13.31
C GLY A 43 -9.83 -0.26 12.86
N ARG A 44 -9.60 -1.58 12.93
CA ARG A 44 -8.38 -2.21 12.42
C ARG A 44 -8.71 -3.39 11.51
N VAL A 45 -8.07 -3.43 10.35
CA VAL A 45 -8.12 -4.54 9.41
C VAL A 45 -6.73 -5.16 9.35
N TRP A 46 -6.70 -6.49 9.35
CA TRP A 46 -5.55 -7.30 8.98
C TRP A 46 -6.02 -8.28 7.92
N ALA A 47 -5.36 -8.27 6.77
CA ALA A 47 -5.57 -9.18 5.65
C ALA A 47 -4.22 -9.81 5.30
N MET A 48 -4.24 -11.12 5.06
CA MET A 48 -3.14 -11.92 4.55
C MET A 48 -3.70 -12.80 3.43
N GLU A 49 -2.98 -12.88 2.32
CA GLU A 49 -3.30 -13.68 1.14
C GLU A 49 -1.99 -14.36 0.68
N GLU A 50 -2.07 -15.60 0.20
CA GLU A 50 -0.91 -16.49 -0.04
C GLU A 50 -0.85 -17.06 -1.48
N GLU A 51 -1.85 -16.83 -2.36
CA GLU A 51 -1.87 -17.39 -3.73
C GLU A 51 -2.32 -16.44 -4.85
N GLU A 52 -3.52 -15.85 -4.81
CA GLU A 52 -4.05 -15.11 -5.98
C GLU A 52 -4.82 -13.83 -5.65
N GLY A 53 -4.09 -12.74 -5.44
CA GLY A 53 -4.58 -11.37 -5.61
C GLY A 53 -5.50 -10.86 -4.49
N LEU A 54 -5.15 -9.69 -3.99
CA LEU A 54 -5.75 -9.11 -2.79
C LEU A 54 -6.23 -7.69 -3.03
N GLU A 55 -7.53 -7.44 -2.82
CA GLU A 55 -8.09 -6.08 -2.83
C GLU A 55 -8.49 -5.66 -1.39
N VAL A 56 -7.84 -4.62 -0.86
CA VAL A 56 -8.13 -4.10 0.48
C VAL A 56 -8.53 -2.63 0.44
N VAL A 57 -9.78 -2.35 0.82
CA VAL A 57 -10.31 -0.99 0.91
C VAL A 57 -10.58 -0.58 2.35
N GLY A 58 -9.83 0.40 2.86
CA GLY A 58 -9.93 0.89 4.22
C GLY A 58 -10.43 2.34 4.33
N TYR A 59 -11.56 2.56 4.99
CA TYR A 59 -12.07 3.89 5.32
C TYR A 59 -11.76 4.26 6.78
N GLY A 60 -10.63 4.92 6.99
CA GLY A 60 -10.16 5.36 8.30
C GLY A 60 -9.74 4.20 9.21
N GLY A 61 -9.05 4.53 10.30
CA GLY A 61 -8.54 3.52 11.24
C GLY A 61 -7.14 3.05 10.89
N ARG A 62 -6.88 1.74 10.98
CA ARG A 62 -5.60 1.13 10.60
C ARG A 62 -5.83 -0.08 9.71
N VAL A 63 -5.13 -0.15 8.61
CA VAL A 63 -5.10 -1.31 7.72
C VAL A 63 -3.68 -1.85 7.74
N TRP A 64 -3.57 -3.16 7.80
CA TRP A 64 -2.34 -3.89 7.61
C TRP A 64 -2.62 -4.99 6.61
N VAL A 65 -1.81 -5.03 5.56
CA VAL A 65 -1.91 -5.98 4.47
C VAL A 65 -0.55 -6.65 4.29
N MET A 66 -0.59 -7.93 4.00
CA MET A 66 0.53 -8.80 3.68
C MET A 66 0.05 -9.71 2.55
N GLU A 67 0.85 -9.86 1.52
CA GLU A 67 0.55 -10.65 0.33
C GLU A 67 1.88 -11.26 -0.11
N GLU A 68 1.86 -12.54 -0.49
CA GLU A 68 3.07 -13.35 -0.76
C GLU A 68 3.17 -13.76 -2.24
N GLU A 69 2.24 -13.37 -3.11
CA GLU A 69 2.13 -13.74 -4.54
C GLU A 69 1.73 -12.51 -5.41
N GLU A 70 1.14 -12.73 -6.60
CA GLU A 70 0.88 -11.67 -7.57
C GLU A 70 -0.41 -10.86 -7.28
N GLY A 71 -0.29 -9.53 -7.32
CA GLY A 71 -1.41 -8.62 -7.61
C GLY A 71 -2.17 -8.08 -6.39
N LEU A 72 -1.52 -7.19 -5.64
CA LEU A 72 -2.09 -6.51 -4.48
C LEU A 72 -2.59 -5.09 -4.77
N GLU A 73 -3.89 -4.84 -4.59
CA GLU A 73 -4.49 -3.50 -4.62
C GLU A 73 -4.93 -3.04 -3.22
N VAL A 74 -4.33 -1.96 -2.70
CA VAL A 74 -4.68 -1.38 -1.40
C VAL A 74 -5.13 0.07 -1.51
N VAL A 75 -6.41 0.32 -1.17
CA VAL A 75 -6.99 1.66 -1.18
C VAL A 75 -7.33 2.13 0.24
N GLY A 76 -6.63 3.15 0.73
CA GLY A 76 -6.79 3.72 2.06
C GLY A 76 -7.34 5.14 2.08
N TYR A 77 -8.54 5.34 2.65
CA TYR A 77 -9.13 6.65 2.90
C TYR A 77 -8.91 7.12 4.32
N GLY A 78 -7.80 7.81 4.55
CA GLY A 78 -7.42 8.35 5.85
C GLY A 78 -7.02 7.26 6.86
N GLY A 79 -6.44 7.69 7.99
CA GLY A 79 -5.94 6.75 9.00
C GLY A 79 -4.49 6.33 8.74
N ARG A 80 -4.20 5.03 8.90
CA ARG A 80 -2.87 4.45 8.66
C ARG A 80 -3.00 3.18 7.83
N VAL A 81 -2.23 3.06 6.78
CA VAL A 81 -2.10 1.85 5.98
C VAL A 81 -0.66 1.37 6.09
N TRP A 82 -0.50 0.07 6.29
CA TRP A 82 0.76 -0.65 6.18
C TRP A 82 0.56 -1.75 5.14
N VAL A 83 1.44 -1.80 4.17
CA VAL A 83 1.46 -2.79 3.10
C VAL A 83 2.86 -3.39 3.04
N MET A 84 2.88 -4.70 2.86
CA MET A 84 4.05 -5.55 2.66
C MET A 84 3.65 -6.56 1.59
N GLU A 85 4.50 -6.71 0.59
CA GLU A 85 4.28 -7.50 -0.61
C GLU A 85 5.65 -8.10 -0.97
N GLU A 86 5.69 -9.37 -1.35
CA GLU A 86 6.93 -10.15 -1.52
C GLU A 86 7.13 -10.64 -2.97
N GLU A 87 6.23 -10.36 -3.91
CA GLU A 87 6.19 -10.80 -5.31
C GLU A 87 5.78 -9.61 -6.25
N GLU A 88 5.23 -9.88 -7.44
CA GLU A 88 5.00 -8.84 -8.45
C GLU A 88 3.64 -8.11 -8.32
N GLY A 89 3.68 -6.79 -8.53
CA GLY A 89 2.50 -6.03 -8.97
C GLY A 89 1.68 -5.37 -7.86
N LEU A 90 2.32 -4.50 -7.08
CA LEU A 90 1.67 -3.72 -6.05
C LEU A 90 1.07 -2.39 -6.54
N GLU A 91 -0.22 -2.16 -6.27
CA GLU A 91 -0.86 -0.84 -6.34
C GLU A 91 -1.36 -0.35 -4.97
N VAL A 92 -0.81 0.76 -4.46
CA VAL A 92 -1.27 1.39 -3.21
C VAL A 92 -1.75 2.81 -3.42
N VAL A 93 -3.03 3.05 -3.13
CA VAL A 93 -3.66 4.37 -3.21
C VAL A 93 -4.08 4.88 -1.84
N GLY A 94 -3.44 5.95 -1.37
CA GLY A 94 -3.69 6.58 -0.08
C GLY A 94 -4.30 7.97 -0.16
N TYR A 95 -5.52 8.15 0.33
CA TYR A 95 -6.18 9.46 0.48
C TYR A 95 -6.03 9.99 1.91
N GLY A 96 -4.97 10.76 2.15
CA GLY A 96 -4.67 11.36 3.44
C GLY A 96 -4.24 10.35 4.50
N GLY A 97 -3.85 10.84 5.68
CA GLY A 97 -3.37 9.97 6.76
C GLY A 97 -1.89 9.59 6.60
N ARG A 98 -1.54 8.33 6.83
CA ARG A 98 -0.20 7.79 6.66
C ARG A 98 -0.23 6.47 5.90
N VAL A 99 0.60 6.34 4.89
CA VAL A 99 0.81 5.08 4.17
C VAL A 99 2.26 4.69 4.37
N TRP A 100 2.47 3.41 4.66
CA TRP A 100 3.77 2.76 4.64
C TRP A 100 3.67 1.59 3.68
N VAL A 101 4.59 1.54 2.74
CA VAL A 101 4.71 0.49 1.73
C VAL A 101 6.14 -0.04 1.77
N MET A 102 6.26 -1.35 1.72
CA MET A 102 7.47 -2.13 1.61
C MET A 102 7.18 -3.23 0.61
N GLU A 103 8.07 -3.42 -0.34
CA GLU A 103 7.95 -4.40 -1.41
C GLU A 103 9.35 -4.89 -1.75
N GLU A 104 9.47 -6.18 -2.02
CA GLU A 104 10.76 -6.90 -2.11
C GLU A 104 11.06 -7.42 -3.54
N ASP A 105 10.14 -7.28 -4.49
CA ASP A 105 10.16 -7.83 -5.85
C ASP A 105 9.78 -6.76 -6.93
N ALA A 106 9.24 -7.16 -8.09
CA ALA A 106 9.14 -6.27 -9.23
C ALA A 106 7.83 -5.43 -9.30
N ALA A 107 8.04 -4.14 -9.56
CA ALA A 107 7.07 -3.12 -9.96
C ALA A 107 6.03 -2.68 -8.91
N LEU A 108 6.25 -1.45 -8.41
CA LEU A 108 5.44 -0.83 -7.38
C LEU A 108 4.82 0.50 -7.83
N GLU A 109 3.49 0.63 -7.78
CA GLU A 109 2.80 1.90 -7.96
C GLU A 109 2.21 2.42 -6.63
N VAL A 110 2.68 3.59 -6.18
CA VAL A 110 2.15 4.25 -4.97
C VAL A 110 1.62 5.64 -5.27
N VAL A 111 0.33 5.84 -5.02
CA VAL A 111 -0.35 7.12 -5.21
C VAL A 111 -0.86 7.67 -3.87
N GLY A 112 -0.27 8.78 -3.42
CA GLY A 112 -0.63 9.47 -2.18
C GLY A 112 -1.29 10.83 -2.39
N TYR A 113 -2.54 10.98 -1.96
CA TYR A 113 -3.25 12.26 -1.93
C TYR A 113 -3.24 12.89 -0.53
N GLY A 114 -2.23 13.72 -0.27
CA GLY A 114 -2.05 14.37 1.02
C GLY A 114 -1.62 13.41 2.13
N GLY A 115 -1.29 13.95 3.30
CA GLY A 115 -0.81 13.12 4.42
C GLY A 115 0.68 12.81 4.34
N ARG A 116 1.08 11.58 4.69
CA ARG A 116 2.46 11.11 4.62
C ARG A 116 2.53 9.75 3.96
N VAL A 117 3.42 9.60 2.99
CA VAL A 117 3.72 8.33 2.34
C VAL A 117 5.18 7.99 2.61
N TRP A 118 5.42 6.74 2.97
CA TRP A 118 6.74 6.14 3.05
C TRP A 118 6.74 4.92 2.13
N VAL A 119 7.72 4.85 1.25
CA VAL A 119 7.92 3.75 0.31
C VAL A 119 9.36 3.28 0.43
N MET A 120 9.54 1.97 0.43
CA MET A 120 10.80 1.25 0.39
C MET A 120 10.59 0.10 -0.60
N GLU A 121 11.49 -0.04 -1.53
CA GLU A 121 11.45 -0.98 -2.64
C GLU A 121 12.91 -1.44 -2.85
N GLU A 122 13.12 -2.74 -3.01
CA GLU A 122 14.45 -3.39 -2.99
C GLU A 122 14.90 -3.90 -4.39
N GLU A 123 14.04 -3.83 -5.41
CA GLU A 123 14.17 -4.36 -6.77
C GLU A 123 13.83 -3.26 -7.83
N GLU A 124 13.43 -3.64 -9.05
CA GLU A 124 13.23 -2.69 -10.14
C GLU A 124 11.77 -2.17 -10.25
N GLY A 125 11.64 -0.89 -10.63
CA GLY A 125 10.40 -0.38 -11.23
C GLY A 125 9.45 0.38 -10.31
N LEU A 126 9.99 1.18 -9.39
CA LEU A 126 9.19 2.01 -8.50
C LEU A 126 8.58 3.27 -9.15
N GLU A 127 7.24 3.38 -9.16
CA GLU A 127 6.52 4.62 -9.49
C GLU A 127 5.77 5.22 -8.28
N VAL A 128 6.17 6.42 -7.84
CA VAL A 128 5.54 7.14 -6.70
C VAL A 128 4.95 8.48 -7.11
N PHE A 129 3.64 8.65 -6.89
CA PHE A 129 2.90 9.89 -7.14
C PHE A 129 2.40 10.53 -5.84
N GLY A 130 2.91 11.71 -5.50
CA GLY A 130 2.53 12.45 -4.29
C GLY A 130 1.77 13.74 -4.58
N TYR A 131 0.49 13.81 -4.26
CA TYR A 131 -0.34 15.02 -4.37
C TYR A 131 -0.47 15.72 -3.02
N GLY A 132 0.50 16.56 -2.68
CA GLY A 132 0.57 17.29 -1.42
C GLY A 132 0.96 16.40 -0.24
N GLY A 133 1.30 17.02 0.89
CA GLY A 133 1.76 16.29 2.07
C GLY A 133 3.27 16.04 2.09
N ARG A 134 3.70 14.85 2.53
CA ARG A 134 5.12 14.45 2.56
C ARG A 134 5.28 13.05 2.00
N VAL A 135 6.17 12.88 1.05
CA VAL A 135 6.56 11.60 0.47
C VAL A 135 8.03 11.34 0.81
N TRP A 136 8.31 10.13 1.24
CA TRP A 136 9.65 9.63 1.48
C TRP A 136 9.79 8.32 0.70
N VAL A 137 10.80 8.24 -0.14
CA VAL A 137 11.07 7.09 -1.01
C VAL A 137 12.52 6.67 -0.81
N LYS A 138 12.71 5.37 -0.62
CA LYS A 138 13.99 4.69 -0.76
C LYS A 138 13.82 3.57 -1.80
N GLU A 139 14.78 3.47 -2.69
CA GLU A 139 14.87 2.51 -3.78
C GLU A 139 16.34 2.03 -3.82
N GLU A 140 16.59 0.72 -3.95
CA GLU A 140 17.93 0.12 -3.84
C GLU A 140 18.56 -0.30 -5.20
N GLU A 141 17.77 -0.49 -6.25
CA GLU A 141 18.12 -0.91 -7.62
C GLU A 141 17.75 0.17 -8.68
N GLU A 142 17.37 -0.22 -9.91
CA GLU A 142 17.09 0.70 -11.03
C GLU A 142 15.58 0.98 -11.23
N GLY A 143 15.26 2.15 -11.80
CA GLY A 143 13.94 2.40 -12.37
C GLY A 143 13.00 3.28 -11.53
N LEU A 144 13.56 4.06 -10.60
CA LEU A 144 12.75 4.98 -9.79
C LEU A 144 12.15 6.16 -10.56
N ARG A 145 10.82 6.28 -10.48
CA ARG A 145 10.09 7.48 -10.88
C ARG A 145 9.30 8.09 -9.73
N VAL A 146 9.58 9.34 -9.39
CA VAL A 146 8.84 10.08 -8.36
C VAL A 146 8.26 11.39 -8.88
N VAL A 147 6.94 11.54 -8.79
CA VAL A 147 6.23 12.75 -9.19
C VAL A 147 5.51 13.38 -8.00
N GLY A 148 5.94 14.58 -7.60
CA GLY A 148 5.36 15.34 -6.49
C GLY A 148 4.61 16.59 -6.93
N TYR A 149 3.33 16.70 -6.60
CA TYR A 149 2.49 17.89 -6.76
C TYR A 149 2.26 18.59 -5.43
N GLY A 150 3.11 19.55 -5.09
CA GLY A 150 3.06 20.29 -3.84
C GLY A 150 3.52 19.47 -2.64
N GLY A 151 3.81 20.14 -1.52
CA GLY A 151 4.32 19.46 -0.32
C GLY A 151 5.82 19.19 -0.36
N TRP A 152 6.24 18.07 0.20
CA TRP A 152 7.64 17.69 0.35
C TRP A 152 7.87 16.29 -0.18
N VAL A 153 8.89 16.12 -1.00
CA VAL A 153 9.36 14.82 -1.49
C VAL A 153 10.81 14.67 -1.06
N TRP A 154 11.14 13.51 -0.52
CA TRP A 154 12.49 13.10 -0.21
C TRP A 154 12.74 11.75 -0.85
N VAL A 155 13.80 11.66 -1.64
CA VAL A 155 14.16 10.47 -2.42
C VAL A 155 15.59 10.08 -2.09
N MET A 156 15.79 8.80 -1.88
CA MET A 156 17.09 8.14 -1.77
C MET A 156 17.11 6.98 -2.75
N GLU A 157 18.16 6.91 -3.55
CA GLU A 157 18.41 5.88 -4.56
C GLU A 157 19.85 5.41 -4.38
N GLU A 158 20.10 4.11 -4.53
CA GLU A 158 21.45 3.53 -4.46
C GLU A 158 22.07 3.19 -5.83
N GLU A 159 21.28 2.94 -6.89
CA GLU A 159 21.74 2.63 -8.26
C GLU A 159 21.37 3.74 -9.29
N GLU A 160 21.36 3.46 -10.61
CA GLU A 160 21.06 4.42 -11.67
C GLU A 160 19.63 4.24 -12.24
N GLY A 161 18.78 5.27 -12.20
CA GLY A 161 17.46 5.16 -12.84
C GLY A 161 16.48 6.28 -12.54
N LEU A 162 16.91 7.26 -11.73
CA LEU A 162 16.01 8.22 -11.12
C LEU A 162 15.42 9.29 -12.04
N GLU A 163 14.08 9.34 -12.09
CA GLU A 163 13.28 10.44 -12.63
C GLU A 163 12.45 11.10 -11.52
N VAL A 164 12.86 12.30 -11.06
CA VAL A 164 12.09 13.07 -10.07
C VAL A 164 11.52 14.36 -10.64
N VAL A 165 10.20 14.51 -10.57
CA VAL A 165 9.47 15.68 -11.06
C VAL A 165 8.68 16.34 -9.94
N GLY A 166 8.92 17.63 -9.69
CA GLY A 166 8.27 18.40 -8.63
C GLY A 166 7.52 19.64 -9.12
N TYR A 167 6.22 19.73 -8.81
CA TYR A 167 5.37 20.87 -9.11
C TYR A 167 4.91 21.60 -7.85
N GLY A 168 5.46 22.78 -7.57
CA GLY A 168 4.98 23.65 -6.48
C GLY A 168 5.27 23.16 -5.05
N GLY A 169 6.18 22.19 -4.90
CA GLY A 169 6.65 21.64 -3.63
C GLY A 169 8.15 21.79 -3.43
N ARG A 170 8.71 21.08 -2.44
CA ARG A 170 10.16 20.94 -2.23
C ARG A 170 10.55 19.50 -2.47
N VAL A 171 11.58 19.30 -3.28
CA VAL A 171 12.14 18.00 -3.60
C VAL A 171 13.57 17.96 -3.09
N TRP A 172 13.92 16.84 -2.45
CA TRP A 172 15.27 16.50 -2.03
C TRP A 172 15.59 15.13 -2.57
N VAL A 173 16.75 15.01 -3.23
CA VAL A 173 17.25 13.75 -3.78
C VAL A 173 18.64 13.52 -3.21
N LYS A 174 18.93 12.28 -2.81
CA LYS A 174 20.26 11.80 -2.44
C LYS A 174 20.52 10.49 -3.20
N GLU A 175 21.51 10.52 -4.08
CA GLU A 175 22.08 9.35 -4.76
C GLU A 175 23.34 8.92 -3.96
N GLU A 176 23.61 7.62 -3.78
CA GLU A 176 24.84 7.10 -3.13
C GLU A 176 25.95 6.63 -4.09
#